data_AF-A0A351SCI8-F1
#
_entry.id   AF-A0A351SCI8-F1
#
_cell.length_a   1.000
_cell.length_b   1.000
_cell.length_c   1.000
_cell.angle_alpha   90.00
_cell.angle_beta   90.00
_cell.angle_gamma   90.00
#
_symmetry.space_group_name_H-M   'P 1'
#
loop_
_entity.id
_entity.type
_entity.pdbx_description
1 polymer ?
#
loop_
_entity_poly.entity_id
_entity_poly.type
_entity_poly.pdbx_seq_one_letter_code
_entity_poly.pdbx_strand_id
1 'polypeptide(L)'
;LPNYGVFDELRYFQAGTQPLVIEVKGVRAGITICEDIWFKYSAQQSLEAGAELILNLNGSPFHANKQAERKAVLTARVQETGLPIVYVNQVGGQDELVF
;
A
#
# COMPACT_ATOMS: atom_id res chain seq x y z
N LEU A 1 1.75 2.45 9.92
CA LEU A 1 2.84 3.42 10.20
C LEU A 1 3.99 2.60 10.74
N PRO A 2 4.92 2.18 9.89
CA PRO A 2 6.05 1.36 10.31
C PRO A 2 6.94 2.14 11.28
N ASN A 3 7.25 1.51 12.41
CA ASN A 3 8.14 2.05 13.45
C ASN A 3 9.16 1.03 13.91
N TYR A 4 9.67 0.26 12.95
CA TYR A 4 10.62 -0.83 13.11
C TYR A 4 11.58 -0.88 11.92
N GLY A 5 12.73 -1.53 12.11
CA GLY A 5 13.76 -1.62 11.07
C GLY A 5 14.32 -0.25 10.74
N VAL A 6 14.17 0.17 9.48
CA VAL A 6 14.67 1.45 8.95
C VAL A 6 13.64 2.59 9.03
N PHE A 7 12.45 2.31 9.59
CA PHE A 7 11.35 3.26 9.64
C PHE A 7 11.07 3.75 11.07
N ASP A 8 10.76 5.04 11.19
CA ASP A 8 10.38 5.72 12.43
C ASP A 8 9.20 6.68 12.19
N GLU A 9 8.13 6.18 11.54
CA GLU A 9 7.03 7.05 11.08
C GLU A 9 6.19 7.64 12.22
N LEU A 10 6.09 6.97 13.38
CA LEU A 10 5.31 7.48 14.51
C LEU A 10 5.93 8.73 15.14
N ARG A 11 7.22 8.99 14.88
CA ARG A 11 7.87 10.25 15.26
C ARG A 11 7.33 11.44 14.48
N TYR A 12 6.90 11.24 13.24
CA TYR A 12 6.57 12.32 12.29
C TYR A 12 5.08 12.43 11.98
N PHE A 13 4.34 11.32 12.05
CA PHE A 13 2.98 11.25 11.55
C PHE A 13 2.01 10.66 12.58
N GLN A 14 0.73 11.02 12.40
CA GLN A 14 -0.40 10.37 13.08
C GLN A 14 -1.14 9.48 12.09
N ALA A 15 -1.66 8.35 12.56
CA ALA A 15 -2.35 7.39 11.70
C ALA A 15 -3.70 7.96 11.22
N GLY A 16 -3.99 7.77 9.92
CA GLY A 16 -5.33 7.96 9.39
C GLY A 16 -6.30 6.88 9.90
N THR A 17 -7.59 7.20 9.96
CA THR A 17 -8.63 6.28 10.49
C THR A 17 -9.77 5.99 9.52
N GLN A 18 -9.76 6.62 8.33
CA GLN A 18 -10.82 6.50 7.34
C GLN A 18 -10.23 6.11 5.99
N PRO A 19 -10.93 5.27 5.20
CA PRO A 19 -10.53 5.01 3.83
C PRO A 19 -10.69 6.27 2.97
N LEU A 20 -9.88 6.36 1.92
CA LEU A 20 -10.02 7.37 0.88
C LEU A 20 -10.35 6.69 -0.44
N VAL A 21 -11.48 7.07 -1.05
CA VAL A 21 -11.86 6.67 -2.40
C VAL A 21 -12.09 7.93 -3.22
N ILE A 22 -11.43 8.02 -4.37
CA ILE A 22 -11.56 9.12 -5.31
C ILE A 22 -12.09 8.62 -6.64
N GLU A 23 -12.82 9.46 -7.38
CA GLU A 23 -13.23 9.12 -8.73
C GLU A 23 -12.21 9.63 -9.76
N VAL A 24 -11.74 8.73 -10.62
CA VAL A 24 -10.83 9.05 -11.72
C VAL A 24 -11.44 8.54 -13.01
N LYS A 25 -11.90 9.45 -13.87
CA LYS A 25 -12.53 9.13 -15.17
C LYS A 25 -13.69 8.12 -15.03
N GLY A 26 -14.52 8.28 -14.00
CA GLY A 26 -15.67 7.40 -13.74
C GLY A 26 -15.34 6.09 -13.03
N VAL A 27 -14.09 5.86 -12.60
CA VAL A 27 -13.68 4.70 -11.81
C VAL A 27 -13.35 5.11 -10.39
N ARG A 28 -13.93 4.44 -9.40
CA ARG A 28 -13.67 4.69 -7.98
C ARG A 28 -12.38 4.01 -7.54
N ALA A 29 -11.33 4.78 -7.32
CA ALA A 29 -10.02 4.31 -6.90
C ALA A 29 -9.84 4.47 -5.38
N GLY A 30 -9.66 3.36 -4.67
CA GLY A 30 -9.23 3.35 -3.28
C GLY A 30 -7.75 3.68 -3.17
N ILE A 31 -7.38 4.55 -2.22
CA ILE A 31 -5.99 4.96 -2.00
C ILE A 31 -5.46 4.31 -0.74
N THR A 32 -4.31 3.65 -0.87
CA THR A 32 -3.56 3.07 0.26
C THR A 32 -2.09 3.43 0.15
N ILE A 33 -1.38 3.49 1.28
CA ILE A 33 0.03 3.89 1.32
C ILE A 33 0.86 2.78 1.94
N CYS A 34 1.81 2.27 1.14
CA CYS A 34 2.87 1.36 1.53
C CYS A 34 2.42 0.23 2.48
N GLU A 35 2.68 0.38 3.77
CA GLU A 35 2.39 -0.62 4.80
C GLU A 35 0.91 -1.02 4.88
N ASP A 36 -0.01 -0.14 4.49
CA ASP A 36 -1.46 -0.42 4.52
C ASP A 36 -1.82 -1.74 3.83
N ILE A 37 -1.20 -2.05 2.69
CA ILE A 37 -1.56 -3.23 1.87
C ILE A 37 -1.08 -4.55 2.50
N TRP A 38 -0.16 -4.48 3.45
CA TRP A 38 0.32 -5.64 4.21
C TRP A 38 -0.78 -6.18 5.13
N PHE A 39 -1.75 -5.35 5.49
CA PHE A 39 -2.90 -5.73 6.30
C PHE A 39 -4.15 -5.92 5.45
N LYS A 40 -4.89 -7.00 5.71
CA LYS A 40 -6.17 -7.28 5.05
C LYS A 40 -7.18 -6.13 5.22
N TYR A 41 -7.22 -5.54 6.41
CA TYR A 41 -8.20 -4.54 6.80
C TYR A 41 -8.22 -3.32 5.87
N SER A 42 -7.08 -2.73 5.51
CA SER A 42 -7.06 -1.50 4.69
C SER A 42 -7.58 -1.73 3.27
N ALA A 43 -7.29 -2.89 2.68
CA ALA A 43 -7.86 -3.28 1.39
C ALA A 43 -9.38 -3.52 1.50
N GLN A 44 -9.82 -4.16 2.57
CA GLN A 44 -11.24 -4.41 2.85
C GLN A 44 -12.02 -3.10 3.04
N GLN A 45 -11.47 -2.12 3.76
CA GLN A 45 -12.10 -0.81 3.92
C GLN A 45 -12.25 -0.07 2.59
N SER A 46 -11.28 -0.21 1.68
CA SER A 46 -11.39 0.37 0.34
C SER A 46 -12.55 -0.24 -0.44
N LEU A 47 -12.71 -1.58 -0.37
CA LEU A 47 -13.85 -2.29 -0.97
C LEU A 47 -15.18 -1.83 -0.36
N GLU A 48 -15.28 -1.75 0.97
CA GLU A 48 -16.49 -1.33 1.68
C GLU A 48 -16.87 0.13 1.40
N ALA A 49 -15.88 0.99 1.16
CA ALA A 49 -16.07 2.36 0.70
C ALA A 49 -16.43 2.48 -0.80
N GLY A 50 -16.52 1.35 -1.52
CA GLY A 50 -16.97 1.30 -2.91
C GLY A 50 -15.86 1.38 -3.96
N ALA A 51 -14.60 1.17 -3.60
CA ALA A 51 -13.51 1.12 -4.58
C ALA A 51 -13.72 0.00 -5.60
N GLU A 52 -13.37 0.27 -6.85
CA GLU A 52 -13.36 -0.66 -7.98
C GLU A 52 -11.92 -1.10 -8.32
N LEU A 53 -10.92 -0.35 -7.85
CA LEU A 53 -9.50 -0.68 -7.89
C LEU A 53 -8.78 -0.03 -6.72
N ILE A 54 -7.60 -0.54 -6.36
CA ILE A 54 -6.73 0.07 -5.35
C ILE A 54 -5.48 0.64 -6.03
N LEU A 55 -5.18 1.90 -5.76
CA LEU A 55 -3.87 2.51 -6.03
C LEU A 55 -3.06 2.45 -4.73
N ASN A 56 -1.96 1.71 -4.75
CA ASN A 56 -1.07 1.57 -3.61
C ASN A 56 0.26 2.28 -3.89
N LEU A 57 0.54 3.34 -3.13
CA LEU A 57 1.70 4.21 -3.27
C LEU A 57 2.79 3.79 -2.30
N ASN A 58 4.01 3.50 -2.77
CA ASN A 58 5.03 2.87 -1.93
C ASN A 58 6.37 3.62 -1.94
N GLY A 59 6.97 3.70 -0.76
CA GLY A 59 8.40 3.86 -0.53
C GLY A 59 8.93 2.58 0.12
N SER A 60 8.84 1.45 -0.57
CA SER A 60 9.27 0.15 -0.05
C SER A 60 10.74 -0.09 -0.44
N PRO A 61 11.67 -0.13 0.52
CA PRO A 61 13.08 -0.35 0.23
C PRO A 61 13.33 -1.79 -0.25
N PHE A 62 14.36 -1.94 -1.05
CA PHE A 62 14.87 -3.19 -1.56
C PHE A 62 15.54 -4.01 -0.46
N HIS A 63 15.28 -5.30 -0.48
CA HIS A 63 16.18 -6.33 0.02
C HIS A 63 16.00 -7.59 -0.83
N ALA A 64 16.92 -8.54 -0.71
CA ALA A 64 16.78 -9.83 -1.38
C ALA A 64 15.40 -10.44 -1.07
N ASN A 65 14.74 -10.98 -2.10
CA ASN A 65 13.40 -11.57 -2.07
C ASN A 65 12.21 -10.63 -1.85
N LYS A 66 12.41 -9.32 -1.64
CA LYS A 66 11.31 -8.39 -1.35
C LYS A 66 10.25 -8.32 -2.45
N GLN A 67 10.65 -8.48 -3.71
CA GLN A 67 9.70 -8.51 -4.83
C GLN A 67 8.71 -9.70 -4.74
N ALA A 68 9.18 -10.88 -4.32
CA ALA A 68 8.32 -12.05 -4.16
C ALA A 68 7.34 -11.86 -2.98
N GLU A 69 7.81 -11.30 -1.87
CA GLU A 69 6.96 -10.93 -0.72
C GLU A 69 5.87 -9.94 -1.12
N ARG A 70 6.23 -8.85 -1.82
CA ARG A 70 5.27 -7.86 -2.33
C ARG A 70 4.21 -8.53 -3.19
N LYS A 71 4.62 -9.39 -4.13
CA LYS A 71 3.68 -10.12 -5.00
C LYS A 71 2.75 -11.03 -4.20
N ALA A 72 3.25 -11.74 -3.19
CA ALA A 72 2.43 -12.63 -2.36
C ALA A 72 1.37 -11.84 -1.58
N VAL A 73 1.76 -10.72 -0.95
CA VAL A 73 0.85 -9.82 -0.23
C VAL A 73 -0.22 -9.26 -1.17
N LEU A 74 0.17 -8.73 -2.32
CA LEU A 74 -0.78 -8.18 -3.30
C LEU A 74 -1.74 -9.26 -3.81
N THR A 75 -1.24 -10.47 -4.08
CA THR A 75 -2.08 -11.60 -4.50
C THR A 75 -3.12 -11.93 -3.45
N ALA A 76 -2.74 -11.98 -2.17
CA ALA A 76 -3.67 -12.22 -1.07
C ALA A 76 -4.74 -11.12 -0.97
N ARG A 77 -4.36 -9.84 -1.10
CA ARG A 77 -5.33 -8.72 -1.08
C ARG A 77 -6.30 -8.77 -2.27
N VAL A 78 -5.83 -9.09 -3.46
CA VAL A 78 -6.69 -9.29 -4.65
C VAL A 78 -7.65 -10.47 -4.42
N GLN A 79 -7.18 -11.59 -3.86
CA GLN A 79 -8.03 -12.74 -3.56
C GLN A 79 -9.09 -12.45 -2.49
N GLU A 80 -8.74 -11.65 -1.48
CA GLU A 80 -9.65 -11.30 -0.38
C GLU A 80 -10.74 -10.31 -0.79
N THR A 81 -10.41 -9.36 -1.69
CA THR A 81 -11.31 -8.24 -2.03
C THR A 81 -11.91 -8.32 -3.43
N GLY A 82 -11.31 -9.11 -4.33
CA GLY A 82 -11.61 -9.10 -5.76
C GLY A 82 -11.16 -7.83 -6.49
N LEU A 83 -10.55 -6.87 -5.80
CA LEU A 83 -10.13 -5.60 -6.40
C LEU A 83 -8.76 -5.73 -7.07
N PRO A 84 -8.60 -5.28 -8.32
CA PRO A 84 -7.28 -5.13 -8.92
C PRO A 84 -6.47 -4.07 -8.16
N ILE A 85 -5.15 -4.28 -8.08
CA ILE A 85 -4.23 -3.39 -7.38
C ILE A 85 -3.16 -2.89 -8.33
N VAL A 86 -3.01 -1.56 -8.41
CA VAL A 86 -1.88 -0.90 -9.04
C VAL A 86 -0.85 -0.57 -7.97
N TYR A 87 0.29 -1.25 -8.01
CA TYR A 87 1.38 -1.07 -7.06
C TYR A 87 2.48 -0.20 -7.70
N VAL A 88 2.68 1.00 -7.16
CA VAL A 88 3.74 1.91 -7.60
C VAL A 88 4.74 2.09 -6.47
N ASN A 89 6.02 1.83 -6.76
CA ASN A 89 7.11 2.00 -5.80
C ASN A 89 8.06 3.10 -6.26
N GLN A 90 8.63 3.82 -5.29
CA GLN A 90 9.85 4.59 -5.51
C GLN A 90 10.96 3.68 -6.08
N VAL A 91 11.85 4.29 -6.87
CA VAL A 91 13.06 3.66 -7.38
C VAL A 91 14.27 4.56 -7.13
N GLY A 92 15.44 3.96 -6.95
CA GLY A 92 16.71 4.69 -6.80
C GLY A 92 17.32 4.61 -5.40
N GLY A 93 18.45 5.27 -5.21
CA GLY A 93 19.16 5.32 -3.92
C GLY A 93 18.81 6.56 -3.11
N GLN A 94 18.70 6.39 -1.80
CA GLN A 94 18.64 7.48 -0.82
C GLN A 94 19.43 7.08 0.41
N ASP A 95 20.56 7.74 0.63
CA ASP A 95 21.53 7.43 1.69
C ASP A 95 21.84 5.92 1.76
N GLU A 96 21.48 5.26 2.86
CA GLU A 96 21.74 3.82 3.07
C GLU A 96 20.74 2.88 2.36
N LEU A 97 19.65 3.43 1.80
CA LEU A 97 18.56 2.65 1.22
C LEU A 97 18.59 2.65 -0.32
N VAL A 98 18.17 1.53 -0.89
CA VAL A 98 17.83 1.37 -2.31
C VAL A 98 16.35 1.04 -2.38
N PHE A 99 15.63 1.58 -3.36
CA PHE A 99 14.20 1.34 -3.60
C PHE A 99 13.98 0.64 -4.95
#